data_AF-A0A974BQ39-F1
#
_entry.id   AF-A0A974BQ39-F1
#
_cell.length_a   1.000
_cell.length_b   1.000
_cell.length_c   1.000
_cell.angle_alpha   90.00
_cell.angle_beta   90.00
_cell.angle_gamma   90.00
#
_symmetry.space_group_name_H-M   'P 1'
#
loop_
_entity.id
_entity.type
_entity.pdbx_description
1 polymer ?
#
loop_
_entity_poly.entity_id
_entity_poly.type
_entity_poly.pdbx_seq_one_letter_code
_entity_poly.pdbx_strand_id
1 'polypeptide(L)' 'MIRDRIGEHKSAIRLKKIDQSVASHFVEKGHGVQQLKFQVVDNVPKLRRGGDRNKELLKKRSMVHTLLRNHGAPWPKS' A
#
# COMPACT_ATOMS: atom_id res chain seq x y z
N MET A 1 0.37 -10.16 -6.70
CA MET A 1 1.00 -9.05 -7.45
C MET A 1 0.33 -7.73 -7.07
N ILE A 2 0.83 -6.56 -7.54
CA ILE A 2 0.25 -5.25 -7.18
C ILE A 2 -1.25 -5.20 -7.50
N ARG A 3 -1.66 -5.71 -8.67
CA ARG A 3 -3.07 -5.75 -9.10
C ARG A 3 -3.96 -6.54 -8.13
N ASP A 4 -3.50 -7.71 -7.66
CA ASP A 4 -4.25 -8.53 -6.69
C ASP A 4 -4.47 -7.78 -5.39
N ARG A 5 -3.42 -7.12 -4.87
CA ARG A 5 -3.51 -6.34 -3.63
C ARG A 5 -4.45 -5.15 -3.75
N ILE A 6 -4.45 -4.46 -4.89
CA ILE A 6 -5.40 -3.39 -5.16
C ILE A 6 -6.82 -3.95 -5.31
N GLY A 7 -6.98 -5.11 -5.93
CA GLY A 7 -8.26 -5.83 -6.01
C GLY A 7 -8.82 -6.19 -4.63
N GLU A 8 -8.00 -6.75 -3.75
CA GLU A 8 -8.33 -7.05 -2.35
C GLU A 8 -8.83 -5.80 -1.62
N HIS A 9 -8.11 -4.68 -1.71
CA HIS A 9 -8.52 -3.42 -1.08
C HIS A 9 -9.83 -2.87 -1.66
N LYS A 10 -10.02 -2.91 -2.99
CA LYS A 10 -11.29 -2.50 -3.61
C LYS A 10 -12.46 -3.35 -3.11
N SER A 11 -12.29 -4.67 -3.03
CA SER A 11 -13.31 -5.58 -2.52
C SER A 11 -13.59 -5.34 -1.03
N ALA A 12 -12.55 -5.12 -0.21
CA ALA A 12 -12.72 -4.80 1.20
C ALA A 12 -13.51 -3.51 1.42
N ILE A 13 -13.23 -2.46 0.64
CA ILE A 13 -13.99 -1.19 0.66
C ILE A 13 -15.45 -1.44 0.25
N ARG A 14 -15.69 -2.14 -0.87
CA ARG A 14 -17.06 -2.44 -1.35
C ARG A 14 -17.88 -3.23 -0.33
N LEU A 15 -17.25 -4.19 0.34
CA LEU A 15 -17.88 -5.05 1.34
C LEU A 15 -17.86 -4.45 2.75
N LYS A 16 -17.32 -3.23 2.92
CA LYS A 16 -17.18 -2.55 4.22
C LYS A 16 -16.52 -3.43 5.29
N LYS A 17 -15.45 -4.13 4.91
CA LYS A 17 -14.64 -4.99 5.78
C LYS A 17 -13.77 -4.15 6.73
N ILE A 18 -14.36 -3.66 7.81
CA ILE A 18 -13.72 -2.72 8.75
C ILE A 18 -12.51 -3.30 9.50
N ASP A 19 -12.29 -4.62 9.44
CA ASP A 19 -11.06 -5.28 9.91
C ASP A 19 -9.82 -4.81 9.12
N GLN A 20 -9.99 -4.40 7.86
CA GLN A 20 -8.94 -3.77 7.09
C GLN A 20 -8.93 -2.26 7.31
N SER A 21 -7.80 -1.73 7.79
CA SER A 21 -7.63 -0.30 8.05
C SER A 21 -8.00 0.60 6.87
N VAL A 22 -7.68 0.18 5.64
CA VAL A 22 -8.05 0.91 4.41
C VAL A 22 -9.57 0.98 4.25
N ALA A 23 -10.28 -0.12 4.46
CA ALA A 23 -11.73 -0.14 4.32
C ALA A 23 -12.43 0.60 5.47
N SER A 24 -11.93 0.46 6.72
CA SER A 24 -12.42 1.24 7.87
C SER A 24 -12.35 2.74 7.58
N HIS A 25 -11.19 3.24 7.16
CA HIS A 25 -11.01 4.66 6.83
C HIS A 25 -11.99 5.14 5.76
N PHE A 26 -12.21 4.34 4.71
CA PHE A 26 -13.14 4.69 3.64
C PHE A 26 -14.58 4.75 4.15
N VAL A 27 -14.99 3.82 5.01
CA VAL A 27 -16.32 3.83 5.64
C VAL A 27 -16.48 5.05 6.55
N GLU A 28 -15.50 5.32 7.42
CA GLU A 28 -15.53 6.44 8.38
C GLU A 28 -15.55 7.81 7.69
N LYS A 29 -14.87 7.93 6.54
CA LYS A 29 -14.83 9.17 5.74
C LYS A 29 -15.92 9.26 4.68
N GLY A 30 -16.77 8.23 4.54
CA GLY A 30 -17.81 8.18 3.51
C GLY A 30 -17.27 8.13 2.08
N HIS A 31 -16.04 7.65 1.88
CA HIS A 31 -15.42 7.55 0.57
C HIS A 31 -15.90 6.34 -0.22
N GLY A 32 -16.12 6.54 -1.53
CA GLY A 32 -16.38 5.47 -2.47
C GLY A 32 -15.10 4.80 -2.97
N VAL A 33 -15.20 3.53 -3.39
CA VAL A 33 -14.07 2.77 -3.97
C VAL A 33 -13.41 3.45 -5.19
N GLN A 34 -14.16 4.30 -5.89
CA GLN A 34 -13.70 5.07 -7.05
C GLN A 34 -12.66 6.14 -6.68
N GLN A 35 -12.64 6.57 -5.40
CA GLN A 35 -11.69 7.56 -4.88
C GLN A 35 -10.37 6.93 -4.44
N LEU A 36 -10.24 5.59 -4.50
CA LEU A 36 -8.99 4.90 -4.19
C LEU A 36 -7.92 5.20 -5.25
N LYS A 37 -6.88 5.92 -4.84
CA LYS A 37 -5.66 6.16 -5.63
C LYS A 37 -4.50 5.38 -5.02
N PHE A 38 -3.62 4.87 -5.88
CA PHE A 38 -2.39 4.20 -5.45
C PHE A 38 -1.23 4.60 -6.37
N GLN A 39 -0.03 4.61 -5.80
CA GLN A 39 1.21 4.82 -6.53
C GLN A 39 2.22 3.76 -6.08
N VAL A 40 3.00 3.25 -7.02
CA VAL A 40 4.12 2.34 -6.72
C VAL A 40 5.31 3.20 -6.32
N VAL A 41 5.84 2.98 -5.12
CA VAL A 41 6.98 3.74 -4.60
C VAL A 41 8.31 3.09 -4.99
N ASP A 42 8.38 1.76 -4.91
CA ASP A 42 9.59 1.01 -5.22
C ASP A 42 9.21 -0.39 -5.71
N ASN A 43 10.05 -0.98 -6.57
CA ASN A 43 9.90 -2.34 -7.04
C ASN A 43 11.05 -3.21 -6.50
N VAL A 44 10.71 -4.21 -5.68
CA VAL A 44 11.68 -5.18 -5.18
C VAL A 44 11.65 -6.42 -6.09
N PRO A 45 12.64 -6.58 -6.98
CA PRO A 45 12.69 -7.74 -7.87
C PRO A 45 12.81 -9.03 -7.05
N LYS A 46 12.40 -10.15 -7.66
CA LYS A 46 12.63 -11.46 -7.06
C LYS A 46 14.14 -11.71 -7.01
N LEU A 47 14.65 -12.06 -5.83
CA LEU A 47 16.07 -12.42 -5.64
C LEU A 47 16.39 -13.67 -6.48
N ARG A 48 17.45 -13.62 -7.28
CA ARG A 48 17.79 -14.69 -8.25
C ARG A 48 18.40 -15.94 -7.60
N ARG A 49 19.06 -15.80 -6.44
CA ARG A 49 19.64 -16.90 -5.63
C ARG A 49 19.65 -16.45 -4.17
N GLY A 50 19.33 -17.35 -3.24
CA GLY A 50 19.50 -17.19 -1.78
C GLY A 50 19.17 -15.81 -1.18
N GLY A 51 18.06 -15.69 -0.46
CA GLY A 51 17.75 -14.50 0.33
C GLY A 51 16.27 -14.40 0.69
N ASP A 52 15.97 -13.76 1.82
CA ASP A 52 14.60 -13.56 2.27
C ASP A 52 14.01 -12.27 1.68
N ARG A 53 13.22 -12.45 0.61
CA ARG A 53 12.51 -11.35 -0.04
C ARG A 53 11.55 -10.63 0.93
N ASN A 54 10.99 -11.33 1.91
CA ASN A 54 10.09 -10.71 2.89
C ASN A 54 10.85 -9.74 3.79
N LYS A 55 12.09 -10.09 4.19
CA LYS A 55 12.97 -9.21 4.96
C LYS A 55 13.25 -7.90 4.23
N GLU A 56 13.57 -7.96 2.93
CA GLU A 56 13.81 -6.77 2.11
C GLU A 56 12.54 -5.93 1.92
N LEU A 57 11.40 -6.59 1.65
CA LEU A 57 10.11 -5.91 1.56
C LEU A 57 9.73 -5.20 2.87
N LEU A 58 9.98 -5.84 4.02
CA LEU A 58 9.70 -5.27 5.34
C LEU A 58 10.57 -4.04 5.61
N LYS A 59 11.87 -4.12 5.30
CA LYS A 59 12.80 -3.00 5.42
C LYS A 59 12.35 -1.81 4.57
N LYS A 60 12.01 -2.05 3.30
CA LYS A 60 11.52 -1.02 2.38
C LYS A 60 10.21 -0.40 2.85
N ARG A 61 9.24 -1.20 3.31
CA ARG A 61 7.98 -0.72 3.89
C ARG A 61 8.22 0.19 5.10
N SER A 62 9.08 -0.21 6.02
CA SER A 62 9.42 0.57 7.21
C SER A 62 10.05 1.92 6.83
N MET A 63 11.02 1.91 5.91
CA MET A 63 11.63 3.15 5.41
C MET A 63 10.59 4.10 4.80
N VAL A 64 9.74 3.60 3.90
CA VAL A 64 8.68 4.40 3.27
C VAL A 64 7.73 4.95 4.32
N HIS A 65 7.32 4.14 5.29
CA HIS A 65 6.43 4.57 6.36
C HIS A 65 7.02 5.71 7.21
N THR A 66 8.31 5.62 7.54
CA THR A 66 9.02 6.67 8.29
C THR A 66 9.20 7.93 7.45
N LEU A 67 9.55 7.81 6.17
CA LEU A 67 9.67 8.93 5.25
C LEU A 67 8.34 9.69 5.10
N LEU A 68 7.23 8.98 4.94
CA LEU A 68 5.89 9.57 4.80
C LEU A 68 5.39 10.21 6.10
N ARG A 69 5.85 9.75 7.28
CA ARG A 69 5.48 10.37 8.56
C ARG A 69 6.27 11.63 8.88
N ASN A 70 7.56 11.66 8.53
CA ASN A 70 8.46 12.72 8.99
C ASN A 70 8.57 13.91 8.03
N HIS A 71 8.18 13.75 6.75
CA HIS A 71 8.18 14.85 5.80
C HIS A 71 6.88 14.85 4.98
N GLY A 72 6.20 16.00 4.94
CA GLY A 72 5.26 16.34 3.87
C GLY A 72 6.00 16.56 2.53
N ALA A 73 6.88 15.65 2.15
CA ALA A 73 7.78 15.78 1.02
C ALA A 73 7.01 15.60 -0.29
N PRO A 74 7.26 16.45 -1.31
CA PRO A 74 6.67 16.30 -2.61
C PRO A 74 7.13 15.00 -3.27
N TRP A 75 6.16 14.24 -3.74
CA TRP A 75 6.35 12.98 -4.45
C TRP A 75 7.38 13.12 -5.58
N PRO A 76 8.36 12.20 -5.71
CA PRO A 76 9.11 12.11 -6.95
C PRO A 76 8.14 11.71 -8.06
N LYS A 77 7.87 12.66 -8.96
CA LYS A 77 7.10 12.41 -10.18
C LYS A 77 7.93 11.48 -11.05
N SER A 78 7.33 10.35 -11.42
CA SER A 78 7.87 9.40 -12.39
C SER A 78 7.75 9.97 -13.80
#